data_AF-A0A925KUC2-F1
#
_entry.id   AF-A0A925KUC2-F1
#
_cell.length_a   1.000
_cell.length_b   1.000
_cell.length_c   1.000
_cell.angle_alpha   90.00
_cell.angle_beta   90.00
_cell.angle_gamma   90.00
#
_symmetry.space_group_name_H-M   'P 1'
#
loop_
_entity.id
_entity.type
_entity.pdbx_description
1 polymer ?
#
loop_
_entity_poly.entity_id
_entity_poly.type
_entity_poly.pdbx_seq_one_letter_code
_entity_poly.pdbx_strand_id
1 'polypeptide(L)'
;MTNRHRQKYISRMLIGFGFITPGILSICYISVLKSKPEEWYLWAAAAIVLINGGLLCLGSAVIHKVKSDLIRKQRQKDQNKKYEFE
;
A
#
# COMPACT_ATOMS: atom_id res chain seq x y z
N MET A 1 -5.62 3.40 23.90
CA MET A 1 -4.83 2.44 23.08
C MET A 1 -4.81 2.87 21.61
N THR A 2 -4.13 3.97 21.27
CA THR A 2 -4.30 4.66 19.97
C THR A 2 -3.25 4.26 18.90
N ASN A 3 -2.23 3.48 19.26
CA ASN A 3 -1.07 3.22 18.38
C ASN A 3 -1.19 1.99 17.48
N ARG A 4 -2.04 1.00 17.80
CA ARG A 4 -2.07 -0.29 17.08
C ARG A 4 -2.56 -0.20 15.64
N HIS A 5 -3.53 0.69 15.37
CA HIS A 5 -4.07 0.92 14.02
C HIS A 5 -3.07 1.64 13.12
N ARG A 6 -2.38 2.65 13.65
CA ARG A 6 -1.36 3.42 12.93
C ARG A 6 -0.16 2.54 12.59
N GLN A 7 0.27 1.69 13.52
CA GLN A 7 1.38 0.75 13.30
C GLN A 7 1.06 -0.25 12.18
N LYS A 8 -0.15 -0.83 12.17
CA LYS A 8 -0.56 -1.79 11.12
C LYS A 8 -0.65 -1.14 9.73
N TYR A 9 -1.06 0.13 9.67
CA TYR A 9 -1.04 0.91 8.44
C TYR A 9 0.39 1.17 7.94
N ILE A 10 1.27 1.66 8.82
CA ILE A 10 2.68 1.97 8.46
C ILE A 10 3.41 0.69 8.03
N SER A 11 3.26 -0.42 8.75
CA SER A 11 3.89 -1.69 8.37
C SER A 11 3.41 -2.19 7.00
N ARG A 12 2.11 -2.13 6.71
CA ARG A 12 1.59 -2.53 5.38
C ARG A 12 2.07 -1.60 4.27
N MET A 13 2.23 -0.31 4.57
CA MET A 13 2.74 0.67 3.62
C MET A 13 4.22 0.42 3.30
N LEU A 14 5.04 0.19 4.33
CA LEU A 14 6.47 -0.13 4.18
C LEU A 14 6.67 -1.44 3.42
N ILE A 15 5.87 -2.47 3.71
CA ILE A 15 5.90 -3.72 2.95
C ILE A 15 5.52 -3.46 1.48
N GLY A 16 4.45 -2.71 1.23
CA GLY A 16 4.02 -2.37 -0.13
C GLY A 16 5.11 -1.64 -0.93
N PHE A 17 5.74 -0.62 -0.34
CA PHE A 17 6.89 0.06 -0.96
C PHE A 17 8.08 -0.89 -1.16
N GLY A 18 8.37 -1.72 -0.16
CA GLY A 18 9.43 -2.72 -0.23
C GLY A 18 9.24 -3.75 -1.35
N PHE A 19 8.01 -3.99 -1.81
CA PHE A 19 7.73 -4.84 -2.97
C PHE A 19 7.76 -4.08 -4.31
N ILE A 20 7.26 -2.84 -4.34
CA ILE A 20 7.24 -2.04 -5.58
C ILE A 20 8.64 -1.59 -6.00
N THR A 21 9.48 -1.15 -5.06
CA THR A 21 10.83 -0.67 -5.36
C THR A 21 11.69 -1.71 -6.09
N PRO A 22 11.84 -2.96 -5.62
CA PRO A 22 12.59 -3.99 -6.35
C PRO A 22 11.90 -4.39 -7.67
N GLY A 23 10.57 -4.30 -7.76
CA GLY A 23 9.85 -4.52 -9.02
C GLY A 23 10.21 -3.49 -10.09
N ILE A 24 10.22 -2.19 -9.74
CA ILE A 24 10.63 -1.11 -10.64
C ILE A 24 12.12 -1.22 -10.99
N LEU A 25 12.98 -1.48 -9.99
CA LEU A 25 14.41 -1.67 -10.23
C LEU A 25 14.69 -2.85 -11.17
N SER A 26 13.92 -3.94 -11.09
CA SER A 26 14.04 -5.06 -12.02
C SER A 26 13.71 -4.65 -13.45
N ILE A 27 12.67 -3.83 -13.66
CA ILE A 27 12.34 -3.30 -14.99
C ILE A 27 13.49 -2.43 -15.52
N CYS A 28 13.98 -1.48 -14.71
CA CYS A 28 15.10 -0.63 -15.08
C CYS A 28 16.36 -1.46 -15.42
N TYR A 29 16.65 -2.51 -14.65
CA TYR A 29 17.76 -3.41 -14.91
C TYR A 29 17.65 -4.09 -16.28
N ILE A 30 16.48 -4.66 -16.61
CA ILE A 30 16.25 -5.30 -17.91
C ILE A 30 16.40 -4.28 -19.06
N SER A 31 15.82 -3.08 -18.89
CA SER A 31 15.78 -2.06 -19.94
C SER A 31 17.14 -1.40 -20.19
N VAL A 32 17.96 -1.21 -19.16
CA VAL A 32 19.24 -0.48 -19.26
C VAL A 32 20.42 -1.42 -19.55
N LEU A 33 20.46 -2.61 -18.95
CA LEU A 33 21.64 -3.49 -19.05
C LEU A 33 21.69 -4.42 -20.27
N LYS A 34 20.76 -4.31 -21.23
CA LYS A 34 20.61 -5.27 -22.34
C LYS A 34 20.69 -6.71 -21.81
N SER A 35 19.68 -7.07 -21.01
CA SER A 35 19.54 -8.46 -20.53
C SER A 35 19.54 -9.41 -21.73
N LYS A 36 20.16 -10.59 -21.58
CA LYS A 36 20.17 -11.62 -22.63
C LYS A 36 18.71 -11.88 -23.07
N PRO A 37 18.45 -12.05 -24.37
CA PRO A 37 17.11 -12.29 -24.89
C PRO A 37 16.46 -13.56 -24.33
N GLU A 38 17.22 -14.40 -23.63
CA GLU A 38 16.72 -15.62 -23.01
C GLU A 38 16.35 -15.51 -21.53
N GLU A 39 16.60 -14.38 -20.87
CA GLU A 39 16.34 -14.24 -19.42
C GLU A 39 15.32 -13.14 -19.10
N TRP A 40 14.99 -12.28 -20.07
CA TRP A 40 14.11 -11.12 -19.84
C TRP A 40 12.71 -11.52 -19.34
N TYR A 41 12.17 -12.66 -19.78
CA TYR A 41 10.85 -13.12 -19.38
C TYR A 41 10.78 -13.52 -17.91
N LEU A 42 11.86 -14.08 -17.34
CA LEU A 42 11.91 -14.39 -15.90
C LEU A 42 11.91 -13.11 -15.06
N TRP A 43 12.72 -12.13 -15.46
CA TRP A 43 12.78 -10.83 -14.78
C TRP A 43 11.49 -10.03 -14.95
N ALA A 44 10.84 -10.11 -16.11
CA ALA A 44 9.53 -9.49 -16.36
C ALA A 44 8.44 -10.14 -15.50
N ALA A 45 8.40 -11.47 -15.41
CA ALA A 45 7.47 -12.18 -14.55
C ALA A 45 7.67 -11.82 -13.07
N ALA A 46 8.93 -11.77 -12.61
CA ALA A 46 9.26 -11.33 -11.25
C ALA A 46 8.79 -9.89 -10.99
N ALA A 47 9.03 -8.96 -11.92
CA ALA A 47 8.59 -7.58 -11.80
C ALA A 47 7.05 -7.45 -11.71
N ILE A 48 6.32 -8.20 -12.53
CA ILE A 48 4.84 -8.21 -12.50
C ILE A 48 4.33 -8.65 -11.14
N VAL A 49 4.87 -9.75 -10.59
CA VAL A 49 4.45 -10.28 -9.28
C VAL A 49 4.79 -9.28 -8.16
N LEU A 50 5.99 -8.72 -8.16
CA LEU A 50 6.44 -7.74 -7.17
C LEU A 50 5.60 -6.46 -7.19
N ILE A 51 5.35 -5.91 -8.37
CA ILE A 51 4.57 -4.66 -8.51
C ILE A 51 3.12 -4.89 -8.12
N ASN A 52 2.46 -5.94 -8.62
CA ASN A 52 1.07 -6.22 -8.30
C ASN A 52 0.89 -6.60 -6.82
N GLY A 53 1.79 -7.41 -6.26
CA GLY A 53 1.79 -7.75 -4.84
C GLY A 53 1.96 -6.51 -3.95
N GLY A 54 2.88 -5.61 -4.33
CA GLY A 54 3.07 -4.33 -3.67
C GLY A 54 1.85 -3.41 -3.78
N LEU A 55 1.22 -3.34 -4.95
CA LEU A 55 0.01 -2.55 -5.19
C LEU A 55 -1.17 -3.03 -4.35
N LEU A 56 -1.38 -4.35 -4.26
CA LEU A 56 -2.42 -4.94 -3.41
C LEU A 56 -2.19 -4.60 -1.93
N CYS A 57 -0.94 -4.69 -1.46
CA CYS A 57 -0.59 -4.32 -0.10
C CYS A 57 -0.85 -2.83 0.16
N LEU A 58 -0.43 -1.94 -0.74
CA LEU A 58 -0.67 -0.49 -0.62
C LEU A 58 -2.16 -0.15 -0.70
N GLY A 59 -2.89 -0.72 -1.65
CA GLY A 59 -4.34 -0.54 -1.79
C GLY A 59 -5.08 -0.94 -0.52
N SER A 60 -4.72 -2.08 0.07
CA SER A 60 -5.30 -2.51 1.35
C SER A 60 -5.03 -1.52 2.49
N ALA A 61 -3.84 -0.92 2.53
CA ALA A 61 -3.47 0.07 3.54
C ALA A 61 -4.25 1.39 3.35
N VAL A 62 -4.40 1.84 2.11
CA VAL A 62 -5.17 3.05 1.76
C VAL A 62 -6.63 2.87 2.13
N ILE A 63 -7.26 1.75 1.74
CA ILE A 63 -8.65 1.45 2.09
C ILE A 63 -8.84 1.44 3.61
N HIS A 64 -7.91 0.82 4.34
CA HIS A 64 -7.97 0.78 5.81
C HIS A 64 -7.91 2.18 6.44
N LYS A 65 -7.06 3.06 5.89
CA LYS A 65 -6.95 4.46 6.33
C LYS A 65 -8.23 5.25 6.01
N VAL A 66 -8.71 5.16 4.77
CA VAL A 66 -9.94 5.84 4.32
C VAL A 66 -11.13 5.41 5.18
N LYS A 67 -11.30 4.11 5.41
CA LYS A 67 -12.36 3.58 6.28
C LYS A 67 -12.23 4.12 7.71
N SER A 68 -11.02 4.19 8.25
CA SER A 68 -10.80 4.73 9.60
C SER A 68 -11.12 6.22 9.70
N ASP A 69 -10.81 7.01 8.68
CA ASP A 69 -11.13 8.44 8.65
C ASP A 69 -12.63 8.69 8.51
N LEU A 70 -13.32 7.91 7.68
CA LEU A 70 -14.79 7.96 7.55
C LEU A 70 -15.49 7.66 8.88
N ILE A 71 -15.11 6.58 9.55
CA ILE A 71 -15.67 6.21 10.86
C ILE A 71 -15.38 7.30 11.90
N ARG A 72 -14.18 7.88 11.88
CA ARG A 72 -13.82 8.97 12.80
C ARG A 72 -14.68 10.22 12.57
N LYS A 73 -14.89 10.59 11.32
CA LYS A 73 -15.77 11.72 10.94
C LYS A 73 -17.23 11.46 11.33
N GLN A 74 -17.72 10.23 11.17
CA GLN A 74 -19.08 9.87 11.56
C GLN A 74 -19.27 9.97 13.08
N ARG A 75 -18.34 9.42 13.88
CA ARG A 75 -18.38 9.54 15.35
C ARG A 75 -18.35 10.99 15.84
N GLN A 76 -17.60 11.87 15.18
CA GLN A 76 -17.57 13.30 15.53
C GLN A 76 -18.93 13.98 15.29
N LYS A 77 -19.64 13.61 14.20
CA LYS A 77 -20.99 14.13 13.95
C LYS A 77 -22.00 13.63 14.99
N ASP A 78 -21.92 12.37 15.38
CA ASP A 78 -22.81 11.79 16.39
C ASP A 78 -22.57 12.39 17.78
N GLN A 79 -21.31 12.67 18.14
CA GLN A 79 -20.98 13.37 19.39
C GLN A 79 -21.49 14.80 19.40
N ASN A 80 -21.27 15.59 18.33
CA ASN A 80 -21.79 16.96 18.26
C ASN A 80 -23.31 17.03 18.37
N LYS A 81 -24.04 16.11 17.72
CA LYS A 81 -25.50 16.04 17.87
C LYS A 81 -25.92 15.74 19.30
N LYS A 82 -25.20 14.87 20.03
CA LYS A 82 -25.57 14.52 21.40
C LYS A 82 -25.50 15.72 22.37
N TYR A 83 -24.56 16.64 22.15
CA TYR A 83 -24.42 17.86 22.97
C TYR A 83 -25.39 18.99 22.59
N GLU A 84 -26.09 18.92 21.45
CA GLU A 84 -27.14 19.89 21.11
C GLU A 84 -28.49 19.58 21.80
N PHE A 85 -28.64 18.40 22.41
CA PHE A 85 -29.87 17.95 23.09
C PHE A 85 -29.74 17.82 24.61
N GLU A 86 -28.60 18.23 25.20
CA GLU A 86 -28.40 18.43 26.65
C GLU A 86 -28.35 19.91 26.98
#